data_AF-A0A8X6SCY7-F1
#
_entry.id   AF-A0A8X6SCY7-F1
#
_cell.length_a   1.000
_cell.length_b   1.000
_cell.length_c   1.000
_cell.angle_alpha   90.00
_cell.angle_beta   90.00
_cell.angle_gamma   90.00
#
_symmetry.space_group_name_H-M   'P 1'
#
loop_
_entity.id
_entity.type
_entity.pdbx_description
1 polymer ?
#
loop_
_entity_poly.entity_id
_entity_poly.type
_entity_poly.pdbx_seq_one_letter_code
_entity_poly.pdbx_strand_id
1 'polypeptide(L)'
;MNPLKDLPRVFFHEELLSFSSKKIQHPAHLRQLALETIHNIPPDAVHIFTDGSKFDSGKTGSGVVIKNQDAITKIKRLNPNHFSVFRSELIAINAALEHMIFIKGTRDIWIFTDSNSSIQYLSNWRNIGDRIGLNIIDNV
;
A
#
# COMPACT_ATOMS: atom_id res chain seq x y z
N MET A 1 -22.13 2.36 14.08
CA MET A 1 -20.82 2.97 14.40
C MET A 1 -20.31 3.61 13.12
N ASN A 2 -19.79 4.84 13.18
CA ASN A 2 -19.18 5.49 12.01
C ASN A 2 -17.71 5.00 11.93
N PRO A 3 -17.35 4.15 10.95
CA PRO A 3 -16.00 3.57 10.88
C PRO A 3 -14.90 4.63 10.69
N LEU A 4 -15.27 5.87 10.35
CA LEU A 4 -14.34 6.99 10.16
C LEU A 4 -13.93 7.67 11.48
N LYS A 5 -14.65 7.47 12.59
CA LYS A 5 -14.25 8.03 13.90
C LYS A 5 -13.06 7.30 14.53
N ASP A 6 -12.73 6.10 14.02
CA ASP A 6 -11.77 5.18 14.65
C ASP A 6 -10.42 5.05 13.91
N LEU A 7 -10.15 5.87 12.87
CA LEU A 7 -8.84 5.93 12.18
C LEU A 7 -8.06 7.25 12.41
N PRO A 8 -7.87 7.74 13.65
CA PRO A 8 -7.08 8.94 13.93
C PRO A 8 -5.57 8.76 13.68
N ARG A 9 -5.09 7.56 13.30
CA ARG A 9 -3.66 7.21 13.22
C ARG A 9 -3.17 6.78 11.82
N VAL A 10 -3.89 7.13 10.76
CA VAL A 10 -3.43 6.90 9.38
C VAL A 10 -2.88 8.20 8.80
N PHE A 11 -1.61 8.17 8.40
CA PHE A 11 -0.90 9.29 7.78
C PHE A 11 -0.50 8.90 6.35
N PHE A 12 -0.70 9.81 5.40
CA PHE A 12 -0.29 9.63 4.02
C PHE A 12 0.96 10.47 3.75
N HIS A 13 1.99 9.83 3.22
CA HIS A 13 3.23 10.46 2.80
C HIS A 13 3.36 10.29 1.29
N GLU A 14 2.95 11.30 0.52
CA GLU A 14 2.92 11.22 -0.95
C GLU A 14 4.25 11.62 -1.60
N GLU A 15 5.08 12.36 -0.87
CA GLU A 15 6.34 12.92 -1.36
C GLU A 15 7.53 12.32 -0.61
N LEU A 16 8.41 11.64 -1.35
CA LEU A 16 9.78 11.36 -0.88
C LEU A 16 10.63 12.65 -0.91
N LEU A 17 10.26 13.62 -1.77
CA LEU A 17 10.79 14.99 -1.93
C LEU A 17 9.73 15.88 -2.60
N SER A 18 9.85 17.21 -2.46
CA SER A 18 8.98 18.19 -3.15
C SER A 18 9.11 18.22 -4.68
N PHE A 19 10.07 17.50 -5.29
CA PHE A 19 10.33 17.55 -6.76
C PHE A 19 10.91 16.25 -7.38
N SER A 20 10.64 15.06 -6.84
CA SER A 20 11.16 13.81 -7.43
C SER A 20 10.21 13.20 -8.48
N SER A 21 10.69 12.98 -9.72
CA SER A 21 9.97 12.19 -10.74
C SER A 21 10.84 11.10 -11.36
N LYS A 22 10.25 9.92 -11.60
CA LYS A 22 10.90 8.78 -12.30
C LYS A 22 11.43 9.15 -13.70
N LYS A 23 10.90 10.24 -14.31
CA LYS A 23 11.29 10.71 -15.65
C LYS A 23 12.49 11.65 -15.64
N ILE A 24 12.76 12.33 -14.54
CA ILE A 24 13.75 13.42 -14.48
C ILE A 24 14.98 13.01 -13.66
N GLN A 25 14.81 12.15 -12.65
CA GLN A 25 15.90 11.80 -11.73
C GLN A 25 16.58 10.47 -12.06
N HIS A 26 17.89 10.43 -11.83
CA HIS A 26 18.70 9.22 -12.02
C HIS A 26 18.22 8.10 -11.07
N PRO A 27 18.02 6.85 -11.56
CA PRO A 27 17.47 5.75 -10.75
C PRO A 27 18.21 5.49 -9.43
N ALA A 28 19.53 5.67 -9.41
CA ALA A 28 20.32 5.51 -8.19
C ALA A 28 19.97 6.53 -7.11
N HIS A 29 19.66 7.78 -7.48
CA HIS A 29 19.26 8.82 -6.52
C HIS A 29 17.88 8.52 -5.95
N LEU A 30 16.91 8.12 -6.80
CA LEU A 30 15.58 7.70 -6.34
C LEU A 30 15.65 6.51 -5.39
N ARG A 31 16.50 5.53 -5.71
CA ARG A 31 16.75 4.38 -4.84
C ARG A 31 17.34 4.82 -3.50
N GLN A 32 18.32 5.72 -3.50
CA GLN A 32 18.93 6.22 -2.28
C GLN A 32 17.90 6.94 -1.39
N LEU A 33 17.10 7.85 -1.95
CA LEU A 33 16.06 8.56 -1.20
C LEU A 33 15.01 7.63 -0.59
N ALA A 34 14.58 6.61 -1.35
CA ALA A 34 13.67 5.60 -0.84
C ALA A 34 14.29 4.82 0.32
N LEU A 35 15.56 4.44 0.21
CA LEU A 35 16.28 3.73 1.28
C LEU A 35 16.49 4.59 2.52
N GLU A 36 16.81 5.87 2.36
CA GLU A 36 16.92 6.83 3.47
C GLU A 36 15.58 7.02 4.19
N THR A 37 14.49 7.15 3.43
CA THR A 37 13.14 7.24 3.99
C THR A 37 12.78 5.99 4.78
N ILE A 38 13.07 4.80 4.23
CA ILE A 38 12.84 3.52 4.92
C ILE A 38 13.70 3.40 6.18
N HIS A 39 14.94 3.89 6.13
CA HIS A 39 15.86 3.83 7.28
C HIS A 39 15.42 4.74 8.43
N ASN A 40 14.72 5.85 8.15
CA ASN A 40 14.27 6.78 9.18
C ASN A 40 13.01 6.33 9.93
N ILE A 41 12.42 5.20 9.55
CA ILE A 41 11.25 4.62 10.21
C ILE A 41 11.69 3.87 11.48
N PRO A 42 10.91 3.91 12.56
CA PRO A 42 11.25 3.21 13.80
C PRO A 42 11.56 1.72 13.56
N PRO A 43 12.64 1.18 14.14
CA PRO A 43 13.08 -0.19 13.89
C PRO A 43 12.14 -1.27 14.44
N ASP A 44 11.23 -0.91 15.33
CA ASP A 44 10.16 -1.76 15.88
C ASP A 44 8.87 -1.73 15.05
N ALA A 45 8.79 -0.81 14.07
CA ALA A 45 7.67 -0.75 13.16
C ALA A 45 7.72 -1.88 12.12
N VAL A 46 6.53 -2.28 11.67
CA VAL A 46 6.38 -3.31 10.64
C VAL A 46 6.47 -2.67 9.26
N HIS A 47 7.41 -3.12 8.44
CA HIS A 47 7.56 -2.64 7.07
C HIS A 47 6.79 -3.53 6.10
N ILE A 48 5.85 -2.94 5.37
CA ILE A 48 4.97 -3.66 4.44
C ILE A 48 5.18 -3.08 3.04
N PHE A 49 5.65 -3.88 2.11
CA PHE A 49 5.82 -3.49 0.71
C PHE A 49 4.71 -4.13 -0.12
N THR A 50 4.01 -3.35 -0.92
CA THR A 50 2.93 -3.82 -1.79
C THR A 50 3.24 -3.56 -3.25
N ASP A 51 2.76 -4.44 -4.12
CA ASP A 51 2.87 -4.29 -5.58
C ASP A 51 1.68 -4.95 -6.27
N GLY A 52 1.13 -4.27 -7.27
CA GLY A 52 0.09 -4.75 -8.16
C GLY A 52 0.65 -4.89 -9.58
N SER A 53 0.58 -6.09 -10.13
CA SER A 53 1.09 -6.36 -11.48
C SER A 53 -0.01 -6.83 -12.43
N LYS A 54 0.20 -6.62 -13.72
CA LYS A 54 -0.65 -7.12 -14.79
C LYS A 54 0.17 -8.02 -15.71
N PHE A 55 -0.35 -9.19 -16.00
CA PHE A 55 0.21 -10.12 -16.96
C PHE A 55 -0.27 -9.76 -18.38
N ASP A 56 0.50 -10.15 -19.39
CA ASP A 56 0.13 -9.95 -20.81
C ASP A 56 -1.20 -10.64 -21.17
N SER A 57 -1.54 -11.72 -20.47
CA SER A 57 -2.83 -12.42 -20.58
C SER A 57 -4.04 -11.62 -20.06
N GLY A 58 -3.81 -10.42 -19.53
CA GLY A 58 -4.85 -9.56 -18.94
C GLY A 58 -5.24 -9.92 -17.51
N LYS A 59 -4.68 -11.00 -16.93
CA LYS A 59 -4.79 -11.31 -15.51
C LYS A 59 -3.96 -10.33 -14.68
N THR A 60 -4.29 -10.18 -13.41
CA THR A 60 -3.48 -9.38 -12.49
C THR A 60 -3.07 -10.15 -11.25
N GLY A 61 -2.00 -9.70 -10.61
CA GLY A 61 -1.49 -10.24 -9.37
C GLY A 61 -1.30 -9.14 -8.33
N SER A 62 -1.47 -9.51 -7.07
CA SER A 62 -1.24 -8.65 -5.91
C SER A 62 -0.19 -9.30 -5.02
N GLY A 63 0.87 -8.57 -4.71
CA GLY A 63 2.00 -9.03 -3.92
C GLY A 63 2.18 -8.18 -2.65
N VAL A 64 2.49 -8.83 -1.54
CA VAL A 64 2.84 -8.18 -0.28
C VAL A 64 4.08 -8.84 0.30
N VAL A 65 5.02 -8.02 0.77
CA VAL A 65 6.15 -8.45 1.61
C VAL A 65 6.06 -7.71 2.94
N ILE A 66 5.86 -8.45 4.02
CA ILE A 66 5.82 -7.93 5.39
C ILE A 66 7.15 -8.29 6.04
N LYS A 67 7.90 -7.29 6.48
CA LYS A 67 9.15 -7.44 7.23
C LYS A 67 8.95 -6.96 8.66
N ASN A 68 9.13 -7.87 9.59
CA ASN A 68 9.30 -7.61 11.01
C ASN A 68 10.77 -7.82 11.37
N GLN A 69 11.18 -7.46 12.59
CA GLN A 69 12.56 -7.66 13.09
C GLN A 69 13.07 -9.10 12.86
N ASP A 70 12.22 -10.10 13.11
CA ASP A 70 12.64 -11.50 13.12
C ASP A 70 12.12 -12.33 11.93
N ALA A 71 11.23 -11.77 11.10
CA ALA A 71 10.50 -12.55 10.11
C ALA A 71 10.13 -11.78 8.84
N ILE A 72 10.13 -12.50 7.72
CA ILE A 72 9.63 -12.01 6.44
C ILE A 72 8.45 -12.89 6.00
N THR A 73 7.27 -12.29 5.88
CA THR A 73 6.07 -12.94 5.35
C THR A 73 5.81 -12.44 3.93
N LYS A 74 5.46 -13.35 3.01
CA LYS A 74 5.10 -13.02 1.63
C LYS A 74 3.68 -13.47 1.34
N ILE A 75 2.85 -12.57 0.85
CA ILE A 75 1.48 -12.88 0.41
C ILE A 75 1.44 -12.65 -1.10
N LYS A 76 0.93 -13.63 -1.85
CA LYS A 76 0.74 -13.54 -3.30
C LYS A 76 -0.68 -13.94 -3.61
N ARG A 77 -1.44 -13.09 -4.30
CA ARG A 77 -2.78 -13.38 -4.77
C ARG A 77 -2.82 -13.23 -6.28
N LEU A 78 -3.33 -14.25 -6.97
CA LEU A 78 -3.76 -14.10 -8.36
C LEU A 78 -5.18 -13.56 -8.31
N ASN A 79 -5.42 -12.42 -8.97
CA ASN A 79 -6.74 -11.82 -8.92
C ASN A 79 -7.62 -12.48 -10.00
N PRO A 80 -8.81 -13.00 -9.64
CA PRO A 80 -9.61 -13.85 -10.52
C PRO A 80 -10.19 -13.10 -11.72
N ASN A 81 -10.50 -11.80 -11.57
CA ASN A 81 -11.04 -10.96 -12.64
C ASN A 81 -9.95 -10.14 -13.34
N HIS A 82 -10.24 -9.62 -14.54
CA HIS A 82 -9.40 -8.68 -15.30
C HIS A 82 -9.32 -7.30 -14.62
N PHE A 83 -8.81 -7.25 -13.39
CA PHE A 83 -8.65 -6.01 -12.65
C PHE A 83 -7.61 -5.10 -13.31
N SER A 84 -7.70 -3.79 -13.03
CA SER A 84 -6.63 -2.86 -13.35
C SER A 84 -5.45 -3.06 -12.40
N VAL A 85 -4.27 -2.57 -12.80
CA VAL A 85 -3.10 -2.46 -11.90
C VAL A 85 -3.50 -1.72 -10.62
N PHE A 86 -4.20 -0.59 -10.76
CA PHE A 86 -4.74 0.18 -9.62
C PHE A 86 -5.57 -0.67 -8.64
N ARG A 87 -6.50 -1.49 -9.11
CA ARG A 87 -7.27 -2.37 -8.22
C ARG A 87 -6.39 -3.44 -7.56
N SER A 88 -5.39 -3.94 -8.27
CA SER A 88 -4.45 -4.94 -7.73
C SER A 88 -3.60 -4.37 -6.61
N GLU A 89 -3.18 -3.11 -6.73
CA GLU A 89 -2.51 -2.36 -5.65
C GLU A 89 -3.39 -2.23 -4.41
N LEU A 90 -4.67 -1.85 -4.58
CA LEU A 90 -5.62 -1.77 -3.46
C LEU A 90 -5.87 -3.14 -2.81
N ILE A 91 -5.93 -4.21 -3.60
CA ILE A 91 -6.04 -5.59 -3.10
C ILE A 91 -4.79 -5.97 -2.30
N ALA A 92 -3.59 -5.58 -2.75
CA ALA A 92 -2.35 -5.83 -2.03
C ALA A 92 -2.35 -5.11 -0.66
N ILE A 93 -2.75 -3.84 -0.62
CA ILE A 93 -2.88 -3.06 0.62
C ILE A 93 -3.91 -3.71 1.56
N ASN A 94 -5.10 -4.07 1.06
CA ASN A 94 -6.12 -4.74 1.86
C ASN A 94 -5.63 -6.08 2.42
N ALA A 95 -4.98 -6.91 1.60
CA ALA A 95 -4.42 -8.20 2.04
C ALA A 95 -3.35 -8.04 3.14
N ALA A 96 -2.57 -6.96 3.10
CA ALA A 96 -1.62 -6.64 4.16
C ALA A 96 -2.33 -6.28 5.46
N LEU A 97 -3.36 -5.42 5.40
CA LEU A 97 -4.14 -5.02 6.56
C LEU A 97 -4.88 -6.20 7.20
N GLU A 98 -5.52 -7.06 6.39
CA GLU A 98 -6.15 -8.30 6.85
C GLU A 98 -5.17 -9.19 7.63
N HIS A 99 -3.94 -9.32 7.11
CA HIS A 99 -2.90 -10.10 7.78
C HIS A 99 -2.49 -9.48 9.11
N MET A 100 -2.30 -8.16 9.16
CA MET A 100 -1.93 -7.45 10.40
C MET A 100 -3.02 -7.53 11.47
N ILE A 101 -4.29 -7.47 11.07
CA ILE A 101 -5.45 -7.68 11.95
C ILE A 101 -5.46 -9.12 12.47
N PHE A 102 -5.25 -10.10 11.59
CA PHE A 102 -5.27 -11.52 11.95
C PHE A 102 -4.21 -11.86 13.03
N ILE A 103 -2.99 -11.33 12.89
CA ILE A 103 -1.92 -11.55 13.88
C ILE A 103 -2.08 -10.71 15.16
N LYS A 104 -3.16 -9.93 15.28
CA LYS A 104 -3.46 -9.04 16.42
C LYS A 104 -2.29 -8.13 16.80
N GLY A 105 -1.52 -7.67 15.80
CA GLY A 105 -0.37 -6.81 16.04
C GLY A 105 -0.81 -5.42 16.50
N THR A 106 -0.34 -4.97 17.67
CA THR A 106 -0.50 -3.59 18.14
C THR A 106 0.65 -2.66 17.73
N ARG A 107 1.46 -3.10 16.76
CA ARG A 107 2.65 -2.38 16.29
C ARG A 107 2.27 -1.33 15.27
N ASP A 108 3.05 -0.27 15.22
CA ASP A 108 2.97 0.70 14.13
C ASP A 108 3.37 0.02 12.82
N ILE A 109 2.59 0.27 11.77
CA ILE A 109 2.80 -0.32 10.44
C ILE A 109 3.11 0.79 9.43
N TRP A 110 4.03 0.51 8.53
CA TRP A 110 4.39 1.40 7.42
C TRP A 110 4.21 0.64 6.12
N ILE A 111 3.27 1.12 5.30
CA ILE A 111 2.94 0.52 4.00
C ILE A 111 3.61 1.36 2.90
N PHE A 112 4.47 0.73 2.12
CA PHE A 112 5.13 1.29 0.95
C PHE A 112 4.48 0.74 -0.32
N THR A 113 3.95 1.64 -1.13
CA THR A 113 3.41 1.37 -2.47
C THR A 113 4.03 2.36 -3.43
N ASP A 114 4.31 1.96 -4.67
CA ASP A 114 4.72 2.88 -5.73
C ASP A 114 3.52 3.39 -6.57
N SER A 115 2.30 3.01 -6.18
CA SER A 115 1.05 3.44 -6.79
C SER A 115 0.55 4.75 -6.19
N ASN A 116 0.92 5.87 -6.84
CA ASN A 116 0.41 7.19 -6.47
C ASN A 116 -1.13 7.26 -6.56
N SER A 117 -1.75 6.55 -7.50
CA SER A 117 -3.20 6.48 -7.60
C SER A 117 -3.85 5.82 -6.39
N SER A 118 -3.21 4.79 -5.80
CA SER A 118 -3.68 4.17 -4.55
C SER A 118 -3.60 5.15 -3.37
N ILE A 119 -2.48 5.87 -3.26
CA ILE A 119 -2.28 6.89 -2.20
C ILE A 119 -3.33 7.98 -2.31
N GLN A 120 -3.49 8.58 -3.50
CA GLN A 120 -4.49 9.63 -3.76
C GLN A 120 -5.92 9.15 -3.52
N TYR A 121 -6.23 7.92 -3.89
CA TYR A 121 -7.56 7.36 -3.66
C TYR A 121 -7.84 7.21 -2.16
N LEU A 122 -6.89 6.67 -1.40
CA LEU A 122 -7.03 6.46 0.05
C LEU A 122 -6.98 7.77 0.84
N SER A 123 -6.21 8.77 0.40
CA SER A 123 -6.19 10.09 1.02
C SER A 123 -7.51 10.83 0.80
N ASN A 124 -8.06 10.75 -0.41
CA ASN A 124 -9.38 11.29 -0.73
C ASN A 124 -10.53 10.52 -0.05
N TRP A 125 -10.38 9.21 0.21
CA TRP A 125 -11.38 8.43 0.95
C TRP A 125 -11.75 9.09 2.28
N ARG A 126 -10.75 9.62 2.99
CA ARG A 126 -10.92 10.34 4.27
C ARG A 126 -11.86 11.54 4.14
N ASN A 127 -11.91 12.16 2.95
CA ASN A 127 -12.70 13.35 2.66
C ASN A 127 -14.08 13.03 2.04
N ILE A 128 -14.24 11.87 1.39
CA ILE A 128 -15.41 11.58 0.52
C ILE A 128 -16.59 10.92 1.26
N GLY A 129 -16.41 10.36 2.45
CA GLY A 129 -17.54 9.83 3.23
C GLY A 129 -18.33 8.70 2.52
N ASP A 130 -17.86 7.47 2.70
CA ASP A 130 -18.61 6.20 2.66
C ASP A 130 -19.40 5.74 1.41
N ARG A 131 -19.74 6.56 0.40
CA ARG A 131 -20.69 6.07 -0.64
C ARG A 131 -20.08 5.48 -1.90
N ILE A 132 -18.90 5.90 -2.34
CA ILE A 132 -18.34 5.48 -3.63
C ILE A 132 -17.30 4.37 -3.48
N GLY A 133 -16.53 4.39 -2.39
CA GLY A 133 -15.33 3.58 -2.37
C GLY A 133 -15.49 2.12 -1.95
N LEU A 134 -16.56 1.76 -1.21
CA LEU A 134 -16.90 0.37 -0.91
C LEU A 134 -17.25 -0.40 -2.20
N ASN A 135 -17.94 0.26 -3.14
CA ASN A 135 -18.30 -0.31 -4.44
C ASN A 135 -17.11 -0.69 -5.34
N ILE A 136 -15.90 -0.20 -5.08
CA ILE A 136 -14.72 -0.54 -5.90
C ILE A 136 -14.13 -1.90 -5.51
N ILE A 137 -14.28 -2.29 -4.24
CA ILE A 137 -13.81 -3.58 -3.71
C ILE A 137 -14.96 -4.60 -3.74
N ASP A 138 -16.22 -4.17 -3.57
CA ASP A 138 -17.38 -5.07 -3.46
C ASP A 138 -17.98 -5.53 -4.80
N ASN A 139 -17.55 -4.97 -5.94
CA ASN A 139 -17.91 -5.49 -7.27
C ASN A 139 -16.91 -6.57 -7.75
N VAL A 140 -16.61 -7.52 -6.87
CA VAL A 140 -15.85 -8.76 -7.13
C VAL A 140 -16.78 -9.84 -7.63
#